data_AF-A0A1C0YB58-F1
#
_entry.id   AF-A0A1C0YB58-F1
#
_cell.length_a   1.000
_cell.length_b   1.000
_cell.length_c   1.000
_cell.angle_alpha   90.00
_cell.angle_beta   90.00
_cell.angle_gamma   90.00
#
_symmetry.space_group_name_H-M   'P 1'
#
loop_
_entity.id
_entity.type
_entity.pdbx_description
1 polymer ?
#
loop_
_entity_poly.entity_id
_entity_poly.type
_entity_poly.pdbx_seq_one_letter_code
_entity_poly.pdbx_strand_id
1 'polypeptide(L)'
;MVTSTDNFFDTSLQIHHEQVFALYNQIEKLKLTSYPSNEIPIFINDLSSISKLLLDKFKSSSVLNYSEILLYRQTFNSLQKIVSFISQANITYHPTEVMIPAKELILEFGDETLFFTQPLWYLNYAIGDVWIQFASNIKKIFPELQFDSKKKILIQFPIIHKDDVLLGCVMGHELGHYFDLHSGLNISAELLPQLLLHKNLHKLQAFLQFKLQNTQITLSDQQENRLKHDLIKKILGENHLFNWLKEFVADIAGILLYGPASHFSGDSIFTFSSLSEEGHLVDDYSKSHPRSSLRSIVRMATFDKLDYKHNFDSYIQKHIEISEEKWRNSKIHDTTSFIDGHIRNDLIYRLKLNPDSYKLIEDILIDNLPSIIDFVMSKIPSSLHYNASKFKEVVPKLSKKISNFIPPNELNNSPVDSISILNSGWHAYLVHKDTLSAHLSENEQDYNIREVINNLVKKALTSAHIHRRWNHVNFDFSND
;
A
#
# COMPACT_ATOMS: atom_id res chain seq x y z
N MET A 1 52.62 -1.03 -18.95
CA MET A 1 52.23 0.04 -18.00
C MET A 1 50.79 -0.25 -17.63
N VAL A 2 50.55 -0.70 -16.40
CA VAL A 2 49.18 -0.79 -15.85
C VAL A 2 48.77 0.64 -15.57
N THR A 3 47.72 1.13 -16.23
CA THR A 3 47.27 2.51 -16.03
C THR A 3 46.57 2.62 -14.67
N SER A 4 46.53 3.82 -14.07
CA SER A 4 45.79 4.05 -12.82
C SER A 4 44.31 3.66 -12.92
N THR A 5 43.78 3.63 -14.14
CA THR A 5 42.43 3.19 -14.48
C THR A 5 42.27 1.68 -14.36
N ASP A 6 43.24 0.89 -14.83
CA ASP A 6 43.23 -0.58 -14.72
C ASP A 6 43.25 -1.04 -13.25
N ASN A 7 44.10 -0.42 -12.42
CA ASN A 7 44.14 -0.70 -10.97
C ASN A 7 42.82 -0.35 -10.25
N PHE A 8 42.12 0.70 -10.69
CA PHE A 8 40.82 1.06 -10.12
C PHE A 8 39.74 0.02 -10.48
N PHE A 9 39.75 -0.48 -11.72
CA PHE A 9 38.82 -1.51 -12.15
C PHE A 9 39.05 -2.84 -11.44
N ASP A 10 40.31 -3.27 -11.31
CA ASP A 10 40.67 -4.51 -10.61
C ASP A 10 40.26 -4.47 -9.12
N THR A 11 40.51 -3.34 -8.46
CA THR A 11 40.09 -3.14 -7.06
C THR A 11 38.56 -3.16 -6.93
N SER A 12 37.84 -2.54 -7.87
CA SER A 12 36.37 -2.51 -7.87
C SER A 12 35.76 -3.90 -8.07
N LEU A 13 36.32 -4.68 -8.99
CA LEU A 13 35.94 -6.08 -9.27
C LEU A 13 36.14 -6.97 -8.04
N GLN A 14 37.29 -6.86 -7.37
CA GLN A 14 37.58 -7.61 -6.15
C GLN A 14 36.57 -7.28 -5.03
N ILE A 15 36.29 -6.00 -4.80
CA ILE A 15 35.29 -5.56 -3.81
C ILE A 15 33.91 -6.15 -4.12
N HIS A 16 33.49 -6.14 -5.40
CA HIS A 16 32.20 -6.69 -5.79
C HIS A 16 32.16 -8.22 -5.58
N HIS A 17 33.23 -8.93 -5.91
CA HIS A 17 33.34 -10.36 -5.63
C HIS A 17 33.20 -10.68 -4.14
N GLU A 18 33.93 -9.94 -3.28
CA GLU A 18 33.84 -10.11 -1.82
C GLU A 18 32.43 -9.81 -1.28
N GLN A 19 31.78 -8.76 -1.80
CA GLN A 19 30.40 -8.41 -1.46
C GLN A 19 29.41 -9.50 -1.83
N VAL A 20 29.47 -10.03 -3.05
CA VAL A 20 28.61 -11.13 -3.50
C VAL A 20 28.89 -12.39 -2.68
N PHE A 21 30.13 -12.66 -2.31
CA PHE A 21 30.49 -13.82 -1.47
C PHE A 21 29.89 -13.69 -0.07
N ALA A 22 29.98 -12.51 0.54
CA ALA A 22 29.33 -12.24 1.82
C ALA A 22 27.80 -12.41 1.74
N LEU A 23 27.18 -11.93 0.67
CA LEU A 23 25.75 -12.09 0.41
C LEU A 23 25.34 -13.55 0.23
N TYR A 24 26.11 -14.34 -0.54
CA TYR A 24 25.89 -15.78 -0.68
C TYR A 24 25.90 -16.47 0.69
N ASN A 25 26.91 -16.20 1.53
CA ASN A 25 26.98 -16.74 2.88
C ASN A 25 25.80 -16.29 3.77
N GLN A 26 25.30 -15.06 3.56
CA GLN A 26 24.11 -14.57 4.26
C GLN A 26 22.86 -15.35 3.82
N ILE A 27 22.70 -15.63 2.53
CA ILE A 27 21.61 -16.45 2.00
C ILE A 27 21.66 -17.88 2.55
N GLU A 28 22.84 -18.49 2.62
CA GLU A 28 22.99 -19.83 3.20
C GLU A 28 22.55 -19.86 4.67
N LYS A 29 22.82 -18.80 5.44
CA LYS A 29 22.33 -18.69 6.83
C LYS A 29 20.81 -18.60 6.91
N LEU A 30 20.13 -18.02 5.91
CA LEU A 30 18.67 -17.94 5.90
C LEU A 30 18.03 -19.33 5.86
N LYS A 31 18.68 -20.33 5.25
CA LYS A 31 18.17 -21.72 5.20
C LYS A 31 18.00 -22.35 6.58
N LEU A 32 18.65 -21.80 7.60
CA LEU A 32 18.56 -22.27 9.00
C LEU A 32 17.42 -21.61 9.79
N THR A 33 16.71 -20.65 9.19
CA THR A 33 15.62 -19.91 9.84
C THR A 33 14.28 -20.59 9.61
N SER A 34 13.41 -20.56 10.62
CA SER A 34 12.03 -21.05 10.50
C SER A 34 11.12 -19.98 9.91
N TYR A 35 10.35 -20.37 8.88
CA TYR A 35 9.45 -19.49 8.14
C TYR A 35 8.00 -19.93 8.23
N PRO A 36 7.02 -19.02 8.10
CA PRO A 36 5.60 -19.34 8.14
C PRO A 36 5.09 -20.10 6.90
N SER A 37 5.87 -20.16 5.81
CA SER A 37 5.53 -20.90 4.59
C SER A 37 6.71 -21.76 4.14
N ASN A 38 6.40 -22.99 3.69
CA ASN A 38 7.37 -23.93 3.11
C ASN A 38 7.90 -23.47 1.74
N GLU A 39 7.25 -22.50 1.10
CA GLU A 39 7.70 -21.93 -0.18
C GLU A 39 8.86 -20.92 -0.01
N ILE A 40 9.02 -20.31 1.18
CA ILE A 40 10.12 -19.37 1.45
C ILE A 40 11.48 -20.09 1.37
N PRO A 41 11.69 -21.27 2.00
CA PRO A 41 12.90 -22.06 1.81
C PRO A 41 13.22 -22.39 0.35
N ILE A 42 12.20 -22.67 -0.48
CA ILE A 42 12.39 -22.92 -1.93
C ILE A 42 12.96 -21.67 -2.59
N PHE A 43 12.35 -20.51 -2.33
CA PHE A 43 12.83 -19.24 -2.87
C PHE A 43 14.24 -18.86 -2.39
N ILE A 44 14.60 -19.19 -1.14
CA ILE A 44 15.97 -19.01 -0.63
C ILE A 44 16.98 -19.84 -1.43
N ASN A 45 16.61 -21.06 -1.85
CA ASN A 45 17.47 -21.89 -2.70
C ASN A 45 17.65 -21.28 -4.11
N ASP A 46 16.60 -20.66 -4.66
CA ASP A 46 16.69 -19.94 -5.93
C ASP A 46 17.66 -18.75 -5.81
N LEU A 47 17.54 -17.95 -4.74
CA LEU A 47 18.47 -16.85 -4.47
C LEU A 47 19.92 -17.32 -4.27
N SER A 48 20.11 -18.45 -3.60
CA SER A 48 21.42 -19.09 -3.42
C SER A 48 22.03 -19.47 -4.78
N SER A 49 21.21 -20.05 -5.67
CA SER A 49 21.64 -20.41 -7.03
C SER A 49 22.01 -19.18 -7.85
N ILE A 50 21.20 -18.12 -7.80
CA ILE A 50 21.46 -16.85 -8.49
C ILE A 50 22.75 -16.20 -7.97
N SER A 51 22.94 -16.13 -6.66
CA SER A 51 24.14 -15.52 -6.07
C SER A 51 25.41 -16.32 -6.38
N LYS A 52 25.31 -17.65 -6.48
CA LYS A 52 26.40 -18.51 -6.97
C LYS A 52 26.74 -18.23 -8.44
N LEU A 53 25.74 -18.10 -9.32
CA LEU A 53 25.96 -17.73 -10.72
C LEU A 53 26.65 -16.36 -10.84
N LEU A 54 26.26 -15.39 -10.01
CA LEU A 54 26.94 -14.10 -9.93
C LEU A 54 28.41 -14.26 -9.51
N LEU A 55 28.70 -15.06 -8.49
CA LEU A 55 30.08 -15.34 -8.05
C LEU A 55 30.92 -15.95 -9.18
N ASP A 56 30.40 -16.97 -9.84
CA ASP A 56 31.11 -17.67 -10.91
C ASP A 56 31.36 -16.75 -12.11
N LYS A 57 30.42 -15.85 -12.39
CA LYS A 57 30.57 -14.82 -13.43
C LYS A 57 31.65 -13.80 -13.09
N PHE A 58 31.76 -13.36 -11.83
CA PHE A 58 32.84 -12.48 -11.39
C PHE A 58 34.21 -13.16 -11.42
N LYS A 59 34.29 -14.46 -11.12
CA LYS A 59 35.55 -15.22 -11.18
C LYS A 59 36.05 -15.45 -12.60
N SER A 60 35.14 -15.64 -13.55
CA SER A 60 35.46 -16.00 -14.94
C SER A 60 35.67 -14.80 -15.87
N SER A 61 35.20 -13.61 -15.49
CA SER A 61 35.27 -12.42 -16.36
C SER A 61 36.58 -11.67 -16.14
N SER A 62 37.51 -11.76 -17.10
CA SER A 62 38.80 -11.06 -17.02
C SER A 62 38.71 -9.56 -17.30
N VAL A 63 37.63 -9.08 -17.94
CA VAL A 63 37.32 -7.66 -18.14
C VAL A 63 35.80 -7.47 -18.20
N LEU A 64 35.22 -6.68 -17.29
CA LEU A 64 33.84 -6.19 -17.39
C LEU A 64 33.85 -4.73 -17.84
N ASN A 65 32.94 -4.36 -18.74
CA ASN A 65 32.77 -2.96 -19.11
C ASN A 65 31.96 -2.19 -18.04
N TYR A 66 32.00 -0.85 -18.08
CA TYR A 66 31.33 -0.01 -17.08
C TYR A 66 29.81 -0.26 -16.97
N SER A 67 29.11 -0.51 -18.10
CA SER A 67 27.67 -0.76 -18.09
C SER A 67 27.32 -2.09 -17.42
N GLU A 68 28.16 -3.11 -17.59
CA GLU A 68 28.03 -4.41 -16.92
C GLU A 68 28.24 -4.23 -15.41
N ILE A 69 29.30 -3.51 -14.99
CA ILE A 69 29.57 -3.23 -13.57
C ILE A 69 28.36 -2.54 -12.91
N LEU A 70 27.77 -1.55 -13.57
CA LEU A 70 26.57 -0.88 -13.08
C LEU A 70 25.38 -1.83 -12.92
N LEU A 71 25.14 -2.69 -13.93
CA LEU A 71 24.07 -3.68 -13.89
C LEU A 71 24.28 -4.70 -12.76
N TYR A 72 25.51 -5.16 -12.54
CA TYR A 72 25.85 -6.04 -11.43
C TYR A 72 25.63 -5.38 -10.08
N ARG A 73 26.08 -4.12 -9.92
CA ARG A 73 25.87 -3.37 -8.69
C ARG A 73 24.39 -3.17 -8.37
N GLN A 74 23.58 -2.83 -9.38
CA GLN A 74 22.12 -2.73 -9.23
C GLN A 74 21.51 -4.07 -8.80
N THR A 75 21.95 -5.16 -9.42
CA THR A 75 21.51 -6.51 -9.11
C THR A 75 21.86 -6.92 -7.69
N PHE A 76 23.11 -6.68 -7.27
CA PHE A 76 23.59 -6.94 -5.92
C PHE A 76 22.76 -6.18 -4.87
N ASN A 77 22.57 -4.87 -5.07
CA ASN A 77 21.77 -4.05 -4.17
C ASN A 77 20.33 -4.56 -4.03
N SER A 78 19.72 -5.02 -5.14
CA SER A 78 18.39 -5.60 -5.11
C SER A 78 18.34 -6.95 -4.39
N LEU A 79 19.33 -7.83 -4.60
CA LEU A 79 19.45 -9.07 -3.83
C LEU A 79 19.58 -8.80 -2.34
N GLN A 80 20.45 -7.86 -1.96
CA GLN A 80 20.67 -7.50 -0.56
C GLN A 80 19.37 -7.03 0.11
N LYS A 81 18.55 -6.25 -0.60
CA LYS A 81 17.22 -5.84 -0.13
C LYS A 81 16.29 -7.04 0.09
N ILE A 82 16.20 -7.95 -0.88
CA ILE A 82 15.36 -9.17 -0.76
C ILE A 82 15.83 -10.04 0.40
N VAL A 83 17.13 -10.27 0.53
CA VAL A 83 17.73 -11.02 1.64
C VAL A 83 17.40 -10.36 2.99
N SER A 84 17.46 -9.02 3.06
CA SER A 84 17.03 -8.28 4.25
C SER A 84 15.56 -8.53 4.57
N PHE A 85 14.66 -8.50 3.58
CA PHE A 85 13.23 -8.77 3.79
C PHE A 85 13.00 -10.19 4.30
N ILE A 86 13.60 -11.20 3.66
CA ILE A 86 13.47 -12.60 4.07
C ILE A 86 14.05 -12.83 5.47
N SER A 87 15.18 -12.20 5.80
CA SER A 87 15.77 -12.33 7.14
C SER A 87 14.84 -11.88 8.27
N GLN A 88 13.91 -10.96 7.96
CA GLN A 88 12.94 -10.42 8.91
C GLN A 88 11.58 -11.14 8.84
N ALA A 89 11.37 -12.03 7.87
CA ALA A 89 10.15 -12.82 7.69
C ALA A 89 10.06 -14.05 8.62
N ASN A 90 10.77 -14.03 9.75
CA ASN A 90 10.74 -15.07 10.77
C ASN A 90 9.33 -15.22 11.38
N ILE A 91 8.94 -16.46 11.67
CA ILE A 91 7.68 -16.82 12.32
C ILE A 91 7.41 -16.04 13.62
N THR A 92 8.45 -15.66 14.39
CA THR A 92 8.32 -14.92 15.66
C THR A 92 7.58 -13.58 15.52
N TYR A 93 7.76 -12.89 14.40
CA TYR A 93 7.18 -11.58 14.17
C TYR A 93 6.02 -11.60 13.17
N HIS A 94 5.61 -12.77 12.70
CA HIS A 94 4.61 -12.89 11.65
C HIS A 94 3.21 -12.48 12.13
N PRO A 95 2.54 -11.50 11.49
CA PRO A 95 1.23 -11.00 11.90
C PRO A 95 0.12 -11.88 11.27
N THR A 96 0.09 -13.15 11.65
CA THR A 96 -0.68 -14.20 10.97
C THR A 96 -2.13 -13.79 10.67
N GLU A 97 -2.86 -13.34 11.69
CA GLU A 97 -4.28 -13.03 11.57
C GLU A 97 -4.55 -11.74 10.79
N VAL A 98 -3.67 -10.74 10.89
CA VAL A 98 -3.76 -9.50 10.10
C VAL A 98 -3.68 -9.79 8.61
N MET A 99 -2.91 -10.81 8.24
CA MET A 99 -2.65 -11.15 6.84
C MET A 99 -3.70 -12.05 6.19
N ILE A 100 -4.43 -12.86 6.96
CA ILE A 100 -5.40 -13.81 6.41
C ILE A 100 -6.33 -13.15 5.37
N PRO A 101 -7.01 -12.02 5.68
CA PRO A 101 -7.92 -11.41 4.73
C PRO A 101 -7.22 -10.87 3.47
N ALA A 102 -6.02 -10.31 3.60
CA ALA A 102 -5.27 -9.79 2.46
C ALA A 102 -4.79 -10.91 1.53
N LYS A 103 -4.29 -12.02 2.10
CA LYS A 103 -3.90 -13.20 1.32
C LYS A 103 -5.10 -13.82 0.61
N GLU A 104 -6.23 -13.95 1.29
CA GLU A 104 -7.47 -14.48 0.70
C GLU A 104 -7.90 -13.66 -0.52
N LEU A 105 -7.92 -12.32 -0.44
CA LEU A 105 -8.30 -11.46 -1.56
C LEU A 105 -7.31 -11.50 -2.74
N ILE A 106 -5.99 -11.52 -2.47
CA ILE A 106 -4.99 -11.62 -3.54
C ILE A 106 -5.08 -12.97 -4.26
N LEU A 107 -5.28 -14.06 -3.50
CA LEU A 107 -5.42 -15.39 -4.07
C LEU A 107 -6.75 -15.55 -4.83
N GLU A 108 -7.85 -14.96 -4.33
CA GLU A 108 -9.16 -14.97 -5.02
C GLU A 108 -9.14 -14.18 -6.33
N PHE A 109 -8.32 -13.12 -6.42
CA PHE A 109 -8.09 -12.42 -7.68
C PHE A 109 -7.43 -13.31 -8.75
N GLY A 110 -6.76 -14.40 -8.35
CA GLY A 110 -6.11 -15.36 -9.25
C GLY A 110 -4.59 -15.19 -9.38
N ASP A 111 -3.97 -14.39 -8.53
CA ASP A 111 -2.51 -14.23 -8.54
C ASP A 111 -1.85 -15.38 -7.76
N GLU A 112 -1.23 -16.32 -8.47
CA GLU A 112 -0.33 -17.27 -7.80
C GLU A 112 0.82 -16.50 -7.14
N THR A 113 0.90 -16.57 -5.81
CA THR A 113 1.71 -15.63 -5.03
C THR A 113 2.46 -16.32 -3.90
N LEU A 114 3.73 -15.96 -3.76
CA LEU A 114 4.53 -16.20 -2.56
C LEU A 114 4.53 -14.94 -1.69
N PHE A 115 4.07 -15.07 -0.44
CA PHE A 115 3.99 -13.96 0.51
C PHE A 115 5.20 -13.90 1.44
N PHE A 116 5.72 -12.69 1.63
CA PHE A 116 6.74 -12.35 2.62
C PHE A 116 6.18 -11.33 3.60
N THR A 117 6.71 -11.33 4.81
CA THR A 117 6.39 -10.31 5.81
C THR A 117 7.60 -9.60 6.32
N GLN A 118 7.47 -8.30 6.54
CA GLN A 118 8.52 -7.52 7.18
C GLN A 118 7.94 -6.65 8.31
N PRO A 119 8.30 -6.91 9.58
CA PRO A 119 8.01 -5.99 10.66
C PRO A 119 8.81 -4.69 10.51
N LEU A 120 8.15 -3.57 10.75
CA LEU A 120 8.74 -2.23 10.77
C LEU A 120 8.69 -1.66 12.19
N TRP A 121 9.74 -0.93 12.57
CA TRP A 121 9.83 -0.25 13.89
C TRP A 121 9.12 1.10 13.93
N TYR A 122 8.48 1.49 12.84
CA TYR A 122 7.72 2.72 12.69
C TYR A 122 6.33 2.40 12.12
N LEU A 123 5.40 3.35 12.27
CA LEU A 123 4.01 3.21 11.86
C LEU A 123 3.87 3.30 10.34
N ASN A 124 4.11 2.19 9.64
CA ASN A 124 3.91 2.09 8.20
C ASN A 124 3.40 0.70 7.80
N TYR A 125 2.43 0.67 6.89
CA TYR A 125 1.97 -0.52 6.20
C TYR A 125 2.31 -0.39 4.73
N ALA A 126 2.53 -1.52 4.04
CA ALA A 126 2.69 -1.54 2.60
C ALA A 126 2.48 -2.94 2.05
N ILE A 127 1.96 -3.03 0.83
CA ILE A 127 1.91 -4.26 0.04
C ILE A 127 2.50 -3.98 -1.34
N GLY A 128 3.45 -4.81 -1.79
CA GLY A 128 3.98 -4.68 -3.15
C GLY A 128 4.73 -5.89 -3.67
N ASP A 129 4.82 -5.99 -4.99
CA ASP A 129 5.66 -6.99 -5.67
C ASP A 129 7.13 -6.57 -5.62
N VAL A 130 7.94 -7.33 -4.89
CA VAL A 130 9.37 -7.07 -4.73
C VAL A 130 10.24 -7.75 -5.79
N TRP A 131 9.67 -8.65 -6.59
CA TRP A 131 10.41 -9.46 -7.54
C TRP A 131 10.45 -8.88 -8.95
N ILE A 132 9.39 -8.22 -9.41
CA ILE A 132 9.33 -7.70 -10.80
C ILE A 132 10.57 -6.87 -11.16
N GLN A 133 10.96 -5.92 -10.31
CA GLN A 133 12.12 -5.06 -10.57
C GLN A 133 13.41 -5.88 -10.55
N PHE A 134 13.51 -6.84 -9.63
CA PHE A 134 14.68 -7.68 -9.47
C PHE A 134 14.87 -8.65 -10.65
N ALA A 135 13.83 -9.40 -11.00
CA ALA A 135 13.82 -10.36 -12.08
C ALA A 135 14.22 -9.71 -13.40
N SER A 136 13.83 -8.46 -13.64
CA SER A 136 14.21 -7.71 -14.84
C SER A 136 15.72 -7.51 -14.96
N ASN A 137 16.43 -7.27 -13.86
CA ASN A 137 17.89 -7.10 -13.86
C ASN A 137 18.60 -8.44 -13.98
N ILE A 138 18.10 -9.48 -13.30
CA ILE A 138 18.70 -10.81 -13.44
C ILE A 138 18.55 -11.36 -14.85
N LYS A 139 17.37 -11.24 -15.48
CA LYS A 139 17.18 -11.69 -16.88
C LYS A 139 18.13 -11.03 -17.87
N LYS A 140 18.58 -9.80 -17.60
CA LYS A 140 19.59 -9.12 -18.44
C LYS A 140 20.99 -9.73 -18.28
N ILE A 141 21.31 -10.23 -17.08
CA ILE A 141 22.62 -10.85 -16.79
C ILE A 141 22.63 -12.33 -17.20
N PHE A 142 21.55 -13.04 -16.93
CA PHE A 142 21.37 -14.48 -17.17
C PHE A 142 20.04 -14.73 -17.91
N PRO A 143 19.99 -14.51 -19.23
CA PRO A 143 18.76 -14.67 -20.04
C PRO A 143 18.20 -16.10 -20.03
N GLU A 144 19.04 -17.09 -19.76
CA GLU A 144 18.69 -18.51 -19.68
C GLU A 144 17.97 -18.90 -18.39
N LEU A 145 18.02 -18.05 -17.35
CA LEU A 145 17.33 -18.34 -16.09
C LEU A 145 15.82 -18.21 -16.26
N GLN A 146 15.13 -19.32 -16.02
CA GLN A 146 13.68 -19.34 -15.89
C GLN A 146 13.31 -19.08 -14.42
N PHE A 147 12.55 -18.02 -14.19
CA PHE A 147 11.94 -17.77 -12.90
C PHE A 147 10.53 -18.32 -12.89
N ASP A 148 10.15 -18.88 -11.75
CA ASP A 148 8.76 -19.14 -11.42
C ASP A 148 7.91 -17.87 -11.68
N SER A 149 6.74 -18.07 -12.28
CA SER A 149 5.78 -17.04 -12.62
C SER A 149 5.06 -16.46 -11.40
N LYS A 150 5.09 -17.12 -10.23
CA LYS A 150 4.37 -16.59 -9.05
C LYS A 150 4.89 -15.21 -8.65
N LYS A 151 3.99 -14.29 -8.33
CA LYS A 151 4.35 -12.99 -7.76
C LYS A 151 4.98 -13.15 -6.40
N LYS A 152 5.91 -12.26 -6.04
CA LYS A 152 6.59 -12.28 -4.73
C LYS A 152 6.15 -11.04 -3.97
N ILE A 153 5.10 -11.19 -3.18
CA ILE A 153 4.44 -10.06 -2.53
C ILE A 153 5.00 -9.88 -1.12
N LEU A 154 5.57 -8.70 -0.87
CA LEU A 154 6.00 -8.29 0.45
C LEU A 154 4.88 -7.51 1.13
N ILE A 155 4.58 -7.91 2.37
CA ILE A 155 3.63 -7.23 3.24
C ILE A 155 4.42 -6.65 4.42
N GLN A 156 4.46 -5.33 4.50
CA GLN A 156 5.11 -4.61 5.60
C GLN A 156 4.06 -4.15 6.61
N PHE A 157 4.41 -4.18 7.89
CA PHE A 157 3.51 -3.82 8.97
C PHE A 157 4.29 -3.32 10.18
N PRO A 158 3.72 -2.43 11.02
CA PRO A 158 4.35 -2.01 12.27
C PRO A 158 4.40 -3.18 13.25
N ILE A 159 5.57 -3.44 13.84
CA ILE A 159 5.76 -4.53 14.81
C ILE A 159 4.82 -4.41 16.02
N ILE A 160 4.53 -3.17 16.44
CA ILE A 160 3.61 -2.86 17.54
C ILE A 160 2.16 -3.24 17.22
N HIS A 161 1.80 -3.38 15.94
CA HIS A 161 0.46 -3.74 15.48
C HIS A 161 0.35 -5.20 15.03
N LYS A 162 1.37 -6.03 15.29
CA LYS A 162 1.38 -7.44 14.85
C LYS A 162 0.14 -8.23 15.32
N ASP A 163 -0.39 -7.83 16.47
CA ASP A 163 -1.54 -8.45 17.14
C ASP A 163 -2.83 -7.61 17.09
N ASP A 164 -2.78 -6.42 16.45
CA ASP A 164 -3.91 -5.49 16.36
C ASP A 164 -4.62 -5.65 15.01
N VAL A 165 -5.48 -6.66 14.91
CA VAL A 165 -6.26 -6.95 13.70
C VAL A 165 -7.22 -5.82 13.31
N LEU A 166 -7.70 -5.03 14.28
CA LEU A 166 -8.52 -3.86 14.01
C LEU A 166 -7.72 -2.77 13.27
N LEU A 167 -6.51 -2.40 13.75
CA LEU A 167 -5.63 -1.49 12.98
C LEU A 167 -5.06 -2.14 11.73
N GLY A 168 -4.96 -3.47 11.71
CA GLY A 168 -4.61 -4.24 10.54
C GLY A 168 -5.60 -4.08 9.38
N CYS A 169 -6.82 -3.57 9.61
CA CYS A 169 -7.79 -3.33 8.54
C CYS A 169 -7.36 -2.22 7.56
N VAL A 170 -6.36 -1.39 7.92
CA VAL A 170 -5.72 -0.45 6.99
C VAL A 170 -5.09 -1.16 5.79
N MET A 171 -4.81 -2.46 5.91
CA MET A 171 -4.34 -3.28 4.79
C MET A 171 -5.32 -3.28 3.60
N GLY A 172 -6.60 -2.96 3.80
CA GLY A 172 -7.53 -2.70 2.69
C GLY A 172 -7.05 -1.57 1.77
N HIS A 173 -6.56 -0.46 2.36
CA HIS A 173 -5.96 0.64 1.60
C HIS A 173 -4.68 0.18 0.87
N GLU A 174 -3.79 -0.54 1.55
CA GLU A 174 -2.57 -1.06 0.93
C GLU A 174 -2.83 -2.06 -0.21
N LEU A 175 -3.88 -2.87 -0.10
CA LEU A 175 -4.34 -3.70 -1.20
C LEU A 175 -4.81 -2.86 -2.39
N GLY A 176 -5.39 -1.69 -2.14
CA GLY A 176 -5.68 -0.73 -3.19
C GLY A 176 -4.45 -0.33 -3.99
N HIS A 177 -3.32 -0.06 -3.34
CA HIS A 177 -2.03 0.15 -4.02
C HIS A 177 -1.53 -1.10 -4.74
N TYR A 178 -1.70 -2.28 -4.14
CA TYR A 178 -1.40 -3.54 -4.81
C TYR A 178 -2.18 -3.69 -6.11
N PHE A 179 -3.50 -3.51 -6.08
CA PHE A 179 -4.35 -3.62 -7.25
C PHE A 179 -3.99 -2.57 -8.29
N ASP A 180 -3.73 -1.33 -7.88
CA ASP A 180 -3.33 -0.27 -8.80
C ASP A 180 -1.97 -0.56 -9.48
N LEU A 181 -0.93 -0.87 -8.70
CA LEU A 181 0.46 -0.82 -9.17
C LEU A 181 1.12 -2.18 -9.44
N HIS A 182 0.58 -3.26 -8.88
CA HIS A 182 1.25 -4.56 -8.82
C HIS A 182 0.40 -5.72 -9.36
N SER A 183 -0.93 -5.59 -9.39
CA SER A 183 -1.81 -6.63 -9.94
C SER A 183 -1.77 -6.69 -11.48
N GLY A 184 -1.45 -5.56 -12.12
CA GLY A 184 -1.53 -5.37 -13.58
C GLY A 184 -2.71 -4.49 -14.02
N LEU A 185 -3.61 -4.08 -13.12
CA LEU A 185 -4.76 -3.24 -13.45
C LEU A 185 -4.38 -1.79 -13.80
N ASN A 186 -3.28 -1.23 -13.28
CA ASN A 186 -2.76 0.10 -13.63
C ASN A 186 -3.80 1.24 -13.58
N ILE A 187 -4.69 1.20 -12.58
CA ILE A 187 -5.91 2.00 -12.51
C ILE A 187 -5.62 3.50 -12.57
N SER A 188 -4.72 4.00 -11.73
CA SER A 188 -4.33 5.41 -11.67
C SER A 188 -3.69 5.88 -12.97
N ALA A 189 -2.89 5.02 -13.61
CA ALA A 189 -2.22 5.35 -14.87
C ALA A 189 -3.23 5.49 -16.02
N GLU A 190 -4.30 4.68 -16.03
CA GLU A 190 -5.38 4.79 -17.01
C GLU A 190 -6.30 6.01 -16.77
N LEU A 191 -6.50 6.42 -15.52
CA LEU A 191 -7.33 7.58 -15.16
C LEU A 191 -6.63 8.92 -15.40
N LEU A 192 -5.31 8.99 -15.18
CA LEU A 192 -4.54 10.23 -15.21
C LEU A 192 -4.73 11.06 -16.51
N PRO A 193 -4.74 10.47 -17.73
CA PRO A 193 -4.94 11.25 -18.96
C PRO A 193 -6.21 12.08 -18.95
N GLN A 194 -7.32 11.58 -18.38
CA GLN A 194 -8.59 12.30 -18.31
C GLN A 194 -8.50 13.51 -17.37
N LEU A 195 -7.85 13.35 -16.21
CA LEU A 195 -7.65 14.44 -15.25
C LEU A 195 -6.74 15.55 -15.80
N LEU A 196 -5.76 15.19 -16.63
CA LEU A 196 -4.89 16.15 -17.31
C LEU A 196 -5.61 16.94 -18.42
N LEU A 197 -6.87 16.61 -18.74
CA LEU A 197 -7.73 17.40 -19.62
C LEU A 197 -8.67 18.34 -18.85
N HIS A 198 -8.59 18.37 -17.51
CA HIS A 198 -9.53 19.14 -16.70
C HIS A 198 -9.46 20.64 -16.98
N LYS A 199 -10.63 21.28 -17.02
CA LYS A 199 -10.79 22.70 -17.37
C LYS A 199 -10.01 23.63 -16.43
N ASN A 200 -9.81 23.27 -15.16
CA ASN A 200 -9.10 24.14 -14.20
C ASN A 200 -7.58 24.06 -14.32
N LEU A 201 -7.02 23.12 -15.08
CA LEU A 201 -5.57 22.91 -15.17
C LEU A 201 -4.83 24.17 -15.67
N HIS A 202 -5.41 24.91 -16.62
CA HIS A 202 -4.81 26.13 -17.16
C HIS A 202 -4.66 27.24 -16.09
N LYS A 203 -5.48 27.25 -15.04
CA LYS A 203 -5.40 28.24 -13.96
C LYS A 203 -4.10 28.13 -13.18
N LEU A 204 -3.50 26.93 -13.15
CA LEU A 204 -2.22 26.69 -12.48
C LEU A 204 -1.03 27.38 -13.16
N GLN A 205 -1.19 27.82 -14.42
CA GLN A 205 -0.16 28.58 -15.13
C GLN A 205 0.17 29.91 -14.46
N ALA A 206 -0.77 30.50 -13.71
CA ALA A 206 -0.54 31.74 -12.95
C ALA A 206 0.52 31.59 -11.86
N PHE A 207 0.78 30.36 -11.40
CA PHE A 207 1.78 30.06 -10.37
C PHE A 207 3.12 29.58 -10.97
N LEU A 208 3.20 29.45 -12.30
CA LEU A 208 4.38 29.01 -13.01
C LEU A 208 5.18 30.22 -13.51
N GLN A 209 6.37 30.37 -12.97
CA GLN A 209 7.40 31.25 -13.50
C GLN A 209 8.32 30.43 -14.40
N PHE A 210 8.69 30.94 -15.57
CA PHE A 210 9.77 30.34 -16.35
C PHE A 210 10.59 31.42 -17.04
N LYS A 211 11.85 31.09 -17.34
CA LYS A 211 12.83 31.98 -17.96
C LYS A 211 13.60 31.21 -19.02
N LEU A 212 13.70 31.80 -20.21
CA LEU A 212 14.57 31.30 -21.27
C LEU A 212 16.02 31.72 -20.96
N GLN A 213 16.94 30.76 -21.03
CA GLN A 213 18.37 31.01 -20.85
C GLN A 213 19.01 31.56 -22.12
N ASN A 214 18.53 31.13 -23.29
CA ASN A 214 18.97 31.67 -24.57
C ASN A 214 18.09 32.88 -24.97
N THR A 215 18.66 34.09 -24.87
CA THR A 215 17.97 35.35 -25.17
C THR A 215 17.63 35.54 -26.66
N GLN A 216 18.12 34.68 -27.55
CA GLN A 216 17.78 34.70 -28.97
C GLN A 216 16.44 34.01 -29.30
N ILE A 217 15.87 33.25 -28.35
CA ILE A 217 14.57 32.62 -28.52
C ILE A 217 13.48 33.59 -28.05
N THR A 218 12.65 34.07 -28.96
CA THR A 218 11.44 34.84 -28.63
C THR A 218 10.22 33.95 -28.85
N LEU A 219 9.41 33.77 -27.82
CA LEU A 219 8.14 33.04 -27.90
C LEU A 219 7.00 34.04 -28.09
N SER A 220 6.01 33.70 -28.91
CA SER A 220 4.72 34.39 -28.88
C SER A 220 3.95 34.03 -27.61
N ASP A 221 3.01 34.87 -27.19
CA ASP A 221 2.12 34.59 -26.04
C ASP A 221 1.43 33.24 -26.17
N GLN A 222 1.05 32.85 -27.39
CA GLN A 222 0.43 31.55 -27.66
C GLN A 222 1.40 30.38 -27.46
N GLN A 223 2.65 30.52 -27.90
CA GLN A 223 3.68 29.49 -27.70
C GLN A 223 4.05 29.37 -26.22
N GLU A 224 4.20 30.50 -25.52
CA GLU A 224 4.44 30.54 -24.09
C GLU A 224 3.33 29.85 -23.30
N ASN A 225 2.06 30.18 -23.57
CA ASN A 225 0.92 29.58 -22.88
C ASN A 225 0.82 28.07 -23.11
N ARG A 226 1.09 27.60 -24.33
CA ARG A 226 1.14 26.16 -24.64
C ARG A 226 2.24 25.46 -23.84
N LEU A 227 3.44 26.03 -23.82
CA LEU A 227 4.58 25.47 -23.10
C LEU A 227 4.34 25.42 -21.59
N LYS A 228 3.78 26.50 -21.01
CA LYS A 228 3.36 26.53 -19.61
C LYS A 228 2.35 25.42 -19.31
N HIS A 229 1.37 25.22 -20.18
CA HIS A 229 0.38 24.15 -20.04
C HIS A 229 1.00 22.76 -20.01
N ASP A 230 1.90 22.48 -20.96
CA ASP A 230 2.57 21.18 -21.07
C ASP A 230 3.51 20.93 -19.88
N LEU A 231 4.19 21.97 -19.40
CA LEU A 231 4.98 21.92 -18.17
C LEU A 231 4.12 21.57 -16.96
N ILE A 232 2.98 22.23 -16.77
CA ILE A 232 2.06 21.92 -15.67
C ILE A 232 1.57 20.48 -15.75
N LYS A 233 1.16 20.02 -16.94
CA LYS A 233 0.75 18.61 -17.14
C LYS A 233 1.84 17.64 -16.72
N LYS A 234 3.08 17.89 -17.15
CA LYS A 234 4.21 17.05 -16.81
C LYS A 234 4.48 17.06 -15.31
N ILE A 235 4.60 18.25 -14.70
CA ILE A 235 4.94 18.40 -13.28
C ILE A 235 3.87 17.73 -12.41
N LEU A 236 2.59 17.96 -12.67
CA LEU A 236 1.51 17.39 -11.88
C LEU A 236 1.31 15.90 -12.17
N GLY A 237 1.36 15.51 -13.45
CA GLY A 237 1.19 14.13 -13.90
C GLY A 237 2.30 13.19 -13.45
N GLU A 238 3.50 13.69 -13.19
CA GLU A 238 4.61 12.89 -12.63
C GLU A 238 4.72 13.01 -11.10
N ASN A 239 3.96 13.91 -10.46
CA ASN A 239 4.07 14.17 -9.03
C ASN A 239 2.70 14.25 -8.34
N HIS A 240 2.25 15.46 -7.97
CA HIS A 240 1.13 15.68 -7.06
C HIS A 240 -0.16 14.99 -7.52
N LEU A 241 -0.61 15.27 -8.74
CA LEU A 241 -1.89 14.75 -9.22
C LEU A 241 -1.88 13.22 -9.33
N PHE A 242 -0.81 12.63 -9.86
CA PHE A 242 -0.70 11.18 -9.95
C PHE A 242 -0.56 10.51 -8.58
N ASN A 243 0.25 11.06 -7.68
CA ASN A 243 0.39 10.52 -6.33
C ASN A 243 -0.92 10.60 -5.55
N TRP A 244 -1.62 11.73 -5.61
CA TRP A 244 -2.90 11.89 -4.92
C TRP A 244 -3.99 11.01 -5.54
N LEU A 245 -3.97 10.80 -6.85
CA LEU A 245 -4.86 9.86 -7.51
C LEU A 245 -4.64 8.42 -7.01
N LYS A 246 -3.39 7.98 -6.83
CA LYS A 246 -3.11 6.65 -6.25
C LYS A 246 -3.71 6.49 -4.87
N GLU A 247 -3.65 7.52 -4.03
CA GLU A 247 -4.27 7.51 -2.70
C GLU A 247 -5.81 7.45 -2.79
N PHE A 248 -6.42 8.17 -3.74
CA PHE A 248 -7.86 8.09 -3.98
C PHE A 248 -8.27 6.68 -4.42
N VAL A 249 -7.56 6.11 -5.39
CA VAL A 249 -7.78 4.73 -5.85
C VAL A 249 -7.65 3.75 -4.69
N ALA A 250 -6.62 3.92 -3.85
CA ALA A 250 -6.38 3.05 -2.70
C ALA A 250 -7.45 3.19 -1.61
N ASP A 251 -7.93 4.39 -1.31
CA ASP A 251 -9.05 4.61 -0.37
C ASP A 251 -10.36 4.00 -0.87
N ILE A 252 -10.67 4.16 -2.16
CA ILE A 252 -11.87 3.59 -2.79
C ILE A 252 -11.78 2.06 -2.78
N ALA A 253 -10.66 1.51 -3.24
CA ALA A 253 -10.41 0.08 -3.25
C ALA A 253 -10.44 -0.52 -1.83
N GLY A 254 -9.89 0.18 -0.83
CA GLY A 254 -9.94 -0.27 0.55
C GLY A 254 -11.37 -0.43 1.07
N ILE A 255 -12.26 0.51 0.75
CA ILE A 255 -13.69 0.37 1.09
C ILE A 255 -14.34 -0.74 0.28
N LEU A 256 -14.00 -0.90 -1.01
CA LEU A 256 -14.56 -1.98 -1.83
C LEU A 256 -14.18 -3.36 -1.31
N LEU A 257 -12.95 -3.54 -0.86
CA LEU A 257 -12.40 -4.85 -0.47
C LEU A 257 -12.68 -5.17 1.00
N TYR A 258 -12.54 -4.19 1.89
CA TYR A 258 -12.63 -4.38 3.34
C TYR A 258 -13.90 -3.78 3.95
N GLY A 259 -14.68 -3.02 3.18
CA GLY A 259 -15.83 -2.31 3.70
C GLY A 259 -15.46 -1.20 4.71
N PRO A 260 -16.40 -0.87 5.61
CA PRO A 260 -16.23 0.16 6.63
C PRO A 260 -15.01 -0.04 7.56
N ALA A 261 -14.58 -1.28 7.79
CA ALA A 261 -13.39 -1.57 8.59
C ALA A 261 -12.11 -0.87 8.09
N SER A 262 -11.95 -0.74 6.77
CA SER A 262 -10.80 -0.01 6.18
C SER A 262 -10.82 1.46 6.58
N HIS A 263 -11.99 2.09 6.59
CA HIS A 263 -12.16 3.49 6.96
C HIS A 263 -11.84 3.73 8.44
N PHE A 264 -12.43 2.96 9.36
CA PHE A 264 -12.22 3.17 10.80
C PHE A 264 -10.78 2.93 11.23
N SER A 265 -10.13 1.93 10.62
CA SER A 265 -8.71 1.67 10.83
C SER A 265 -7.83 2.78 10.28
N GLY A 266 -8.06 3.22 9.05
CA GLY A 266 -7.34 4.33 8.44
C GLY A 266 -7.52 5.63 9.25
N ASP A 267 -8.75 5.96 9.65
CA ASP A 267 -9.03 7.14 10.47
C ASP A 267 -8.29 7.10 11.81
N SER A 268 -8.28 5.95 12.48
CA SER A 268 -7.54 5.78 13.74
C SER A 268 -6.04 6.03 13.58
N ILE A 269 -5.43 5.48 12.52
CA ILE A 269 -4.01 5.64 12.22
C ILE A 269 -3.70 7.09 11.85
N PHE A 270 -4.47 7.68 10.93
CA PHE A 270 -4.24 9.04 10.45
C PHE A 270 -4.43 10.07 11.56
N THR A 271 -5.44 9.88 12.41
CA THR A 271 -5.65 10.74 13.58
C THR A 271 -4.43 10.71 14.47
N PHE A 272 -3.92 9.51 14.80
CA PHE A 272 -2.74 9.37 15.64
C PHE A 272 -1.49 10.02 15.03
N SER A 273 -1.25 9.84 13.72
CA SER A 273 -0.08 10.39 13.04
C SER A 273 -0.15 11.90 12.80
N SER A 274 -1.34 12.50 12.88
CA SER A 274 -1.57 13.92 12.57
C SER A 274 -1.79 14.80 13.80
N LEU A 275 -1.64 14.27 15.02
CA LEU A 275 -1.69 15.07 16.24
C LEU A 275 -0.40 15.89 16.39
N SER A 276 -0.55 17.20 16.55
CA SER A 276 0.54 18.09 16.96
C SER A 276 0.92 17.87 18.43
N GLU A 277 2.05 18.43 18.85
CA GLU A 277 2.45 18.47 20.27
C GLU A 277 1.41 19.15 21.17
N GLU A 278 0.64 20.09 20.61
CA GLU A 278 -0.45 20.79 21.28
C GLU A 278 -1.77 19.98 21.33
N GLY A 279 -1.79 18.76 20.77
CA GLY A 279 -2.96 17.89 20.72
C GLY A 279 -4.01 18.31 19.68
N HIS A 280 -3.66 19.18 18.73
CA HIS A 280 -4.54 19.56 17.63
C HIS A 280 -4.23 18.73 16.39
N LEU A 281 -5.24 18.43 15.58
CA LEU A 281 -5.02 17.77 14.30
C LEU A 281 -4.48 18.75 13.26
N VAL A 282 -3.45 18.30 12.57
CA VAL A 282 -2.79 19.02 11.48
C VAL A 282 -3.12 18.33 10.16
N ASP A 283 -3.50 19.12 9.16
CA ASP A 283 -3.90 18.64 7.84
C ASP A 283 -3.07 19.31 6.74
N ASP A 284 -1.95 18.67 6.42
CA ASP A 284 -0.88 19.25 5.62
C ASP A 284 -0.92 18.86 4.14
N TYR A 285 -0.60 19.83 3.28
CA TYR A 285 -0.32 19.54 1.88
C TYR A 285 1.02 18.81 1.74
N SER A 286 1.04 17.75 0.92
CA SER A 286 2.24 16.97 0.65
C SER A 286 2.37 16.65 -0.84
N LYS A 287 3.62 16.48 -1.27
CA LYS A 287 3.93 15.99 -2.62
C LYS A 287 3.44 14.57 -2.86
N SER A 288 3.50 13.72 -1.83
CA SER A 288 3.20 12.29 -1.95
C SER A 288 1.77 11.94 -1.60
N HIS A 289 1.10 12.73 -0.76
CA HIS A 289 -0.24 12.39 -0.27
C HIS A 289 -1.16 13.62 -0.29
N PRO A 290 -2.44 13.45 -0.61
CA PRO A 290 -3.44 14.48 -0.37
C PRO A 290 -3.67 14.63 1.13
N ARG A 291 -4.25 15.77 1.51
CA ARG A 291 -4.69 16.05 2.88
C ARG A 291 -5.66 14.98 3.39
N SER A 292 -5.60 14.70 4.69
CA SER A 292 -6.48 13.73 5.37
C SER A 292 -7.95 14.13 5.27
N SER A 293 -8.26 15.44 5.31
CA SER A 293 -9.63 15.92 5.09
C SER A 293 -10.13 15.61 3.68
N LEU A 294 -9.29 15.76 2.66
CA LEU A 294 -9.62 15.41 1.28
C LEU A 294 -9.85 13.90 1.13
N ARG A 295 -8.99 13.07 1.75
CA ARG A 295 -9.18 11.61 1.81
C ARG A 295 -10.46 11.21 2.55
N SER A 296 -10.89 11.99 3.54
CA SER A 296 -12.20 11.78 4.19
C SER A 296 -13.34 11.97 3.20
N ILE A 297 -13.31 13.04 2.38
CA ILE A 297 -14.32 13.28 1.32
C ILE A 297 -14.41 12.08 0.35
N VAL A 298 -13.28 11.54 -0.07
CA VAL A 298 -13.22 10.35 -0.95
C VAL A 298 -13.92 9.16 -0.33
N ARG A 299 -13.59 8.85 0.93
CA ARG A 299 -14.17 7.72 1.66
C ARG A 299 -15.69 7.88 1.81
N MET A 300 -16.17 9.10 2.06
CA MET A 300 -17.60 9.38 2.20
C MET A 300 -18.37 9.27 0.89
N ALA A 301 -17.83 9.84 -0.19
CA ALA A 301 -18.42 9.67 -1.52
C ALA A 301 -18.47 8.19 -1.93
N THR A 302 -17.47 7.41 -1.53
CA THR A 302 -17.43 5.96 -1.77
C THR A 302 -18.52 5.24 -0.95
N PHE A 303 -18.70 5.58 0.32
CA PHE A 303 -19.80 5.04 1.12
C PHE A 303 -21.18 5.38 0.55
N ASP A 304 -21.36 6.60 0.05
CA ASP A 304 -22.60 7.00 -0.63
C ASP A 304 -22.83 6.16 -1.89
N LYS A 305 -21.79 6.01 -2.73
CA LYS A 305 -21.89 5.27 -3.98
C LYS A 305 -22.21 3.79 -3.77
N LEU A 306 -21.70 3.20 -2.68
CA LEU A 306 -21.88 1.79 -2.32
C LEU A 306 -23.10 1.56 -1.41
N ASP A 307 -23.94 2.56 -1.20
CA ASP A 307 -25.14 2.51 -0.37
C ASP A 307 -24.86 2.16 1.11
N TYR A 308 -23.65 2.39 1.62
CA TYR A 308 -23.34 2.10 3.02
C TYR A 308 -24.10 3.01 3.98
N LYS A 309 -24.28 4.31 3.64
CA LYS A 309 -24.91 5.27 4.56
C LYS A 309 -26.32 4.87 4.97
N HIS A 310 -27.14 4.37 4.05
CA HIS A 310 -28.50 3.90 4.35
C HIS A 310 -28.55 2.54 5.08
N ASN A 311 -27.40 1.87 5.18
CA ASN A 311 -27.27 0.54 5.77
C ASN A 311 -26.49 0.55 7.09
N PHE A 312 -25.89 1.69 7.49
CA PHE A 312 -25.37 1.92 8.82
C PHE A 312 -26.49 2.11 9.85
N ASP A 313 -26.27 1.62 11.07
CA ASP A 313 -27.06 2.09 12.20
C ASP A 313 -26.70 3.54 12.56
N SER A 314 -27.58 4.19 13.33
CA SER A 314 -27.44 5.60 13.70
C SER A 314 -26.18 5.88 14.54
N TYR A 315 -25.68 4.87 15.26
CA TYR A 315 -24.50 5.02 16.10
C TYR A 315 -23.23 5.05 15.25
N ILE A 316 -23.12 4.16 14.26
CA ILE A 316 -22.05 4.15 13.27
C ILE A 316 -22.07 5.42 12.42
N GLN A 317 -23.24 5.87 11.97
CA GLN A 317 -23.39 7.14 11.24
C GLN A 317 -22.82 8.32 12.06
N LYS A 318 -23.19 8.41 13.34
CA LYS A 318 -22.69 9.46 14.24
C LYS A 318 -21.17 9.43 14.39
N HIS A 319 -20.54 8.26 14.47
CA HIS A 319 -19.07 8.17 14.54
C HIS A 319 -18.39 8.63 13.26
N ILE A 320 -18.97 8.31 12.10
CA ILE A 320 -18.49 8.81 10.82
C ILE A 320 -18.62 10.34 10.76
N GLU A 321 -19.75 10.90 11.15
CA GLU A 321 -19.98 12.35 11.21
C GLU A 321 -18.96 13.06 12.13
N ILE A 322 -18.70 12.51 13.33
CA ILE A 322 -17.68 13.02 14.26
C ILE A 322 -16.30 12.98 13.60
N SER A 323 -15.95 11.88 12.93
CA SER A 323 -14.67 11.75 12.23
C SER A 323 -14.54 12.78 11.11
N GLU A 324 -15.59 13.00 10.33
CA GLU A 324 -15.62 14.03 9.30
C GLU A 324 -15.46 15.44 9.88
N GLU A 325 -16.25 15.80 10.89
CA GLU A 325 -16.20 17.12 11.53
C GLU A 325 -14.81 17.39 12.10
N LYS A 326 -14.20 16.39 12.74
CA LYS A 326 -12.84 16.44 13.26
C LYS A 326 -11.82 16.83 12.18
N TRP A 327 -11.90 16.24 10.97
CA TRP A 327 -11.00 16.61 9.86
C TRP A 327 -11.39 17.89 9.13
N ARG A 328 -12.67 18.30 9.14
CA ARG A 328 -13.06 19.62 8.61
C ARG A 328 -12.51 20.76 9.47
N ASN A 329 -12.39 20.51 10.78
CA ASN A 329 -11.93 21.49 11.77
C ASN A 329 -10.42 21.39 12.06
N SER A 330 -9.68 20.50 11.39
CA SER A 330 -8.22 20.39 11.58
C SER A 330 -7.51 21.64 11.07
N LYS A 331 -6.40 22.01 11.74
CA LYS A 331 -5.59 23.15 11.33
C LYS A 331 -4.83 22.81 10.05
N ILE A 332 -5.07 23.59 9.00
CA ILE A 332 -4.30 23.51 7.76
C ILE A 332 -3.04 24.36 7.95
N HIS A 333 -1.87 23.78 7.73
CA HIS A 333 -0.63 24.55 7.72
C HIS A 333 -0.48 25.24 6.36
N ASP A 334 -0.36 26.56 6.36
CA ASP A 334 -0.10 27.36 5.16
C ASP A 334 1.33 27.13 4.68
N THR A 335 1.52 26.04 3.92
CA THR A 335 2.81 25.71 3.32
C THR A 335 2.93 26.30 1.92
N THR A 336 4.07 26.92 1.66
CA THR A 336 4.49 27.26 0.30
C THR A 336 5.69 26.40 -0.07
N SER A 337 5.56 25.61 -1.13
CA SER A 337 6.67 24.85 -1.71
C SER A 337 6.98 25.33 -3.12
N PHE A 338 8.15 24.95 -3.63
CA PHE A 338 8.57 25.29 -4.99
C PHE A 338 9.05 24.03 -5.71
N ILE A 339 8.65 23.89 -6.97
CA ILE A 339 9.20 22.88 -7.87
C ILE A 339 10.01 23.62 -8.92
N ASP A 340 11.32 23.49 -8.79
CA ASP A 340 12.28 24.00 -9.76
C ASP A 340 12.65 22.91 -10.77
N GLY A 341 12.90 23.30 -12.01
CA GLY A 341 13.41 22.38 -13.02
C GLY A 341 13.88 23.09 -14.27
N HIS A 342 14.39 22.29 -15.21
CA HIS A 342 14.87 22.78 -16.49
C HIS A 342 14.41 21.87 -17.62
N ILE A 343 14.11 22.46 -18.78
CA ILE A 343 13.97 21.73 -20.04
C ILE A 343 15.23 22.00 -20.85
N ARG A 344 16.07 20.97 -20.99
CA ARG A 344 17.39 21.08 -21.63
C ARG A 344 18.21 22.22 -20.99
N ASN A 345 19.06 22.89 -21.75
CA ASN A 345 19.86 24.03 -21.31
C ASN A 345 19.22 25.38 -21.68
N ASP A 346 17.95 25.38 -22.10
CA ASP A 346 17.32 26.54 -22.74
C ASP A 346 16.23 27.17 -21.86
N LEU A 347 15.65 26.42 -20.93
CA LEU A 347 14.51 26.89 -20.12
C LEU A 347 14.65 26.43 -18.67
N ILE A 348 14.53 27.38 -17.75
CA ILE A 348 14.37 27.14 -16.32
C ILE A 348 12.94 27.49 -15.94
N TYR A 349 12.31 26.66 -15.10
CA TYR A 349 10.99 26.94 -14.55
C TYR A 349 10.98 26.79 -13.03
N ARG A 350 10.03 27.49 -12.41
CA ARG A 350 9.68 27.43 -10.99
C ARG A 350 8.15 27.44 -10.87
N LEU A 351 7.58 26.36 -10.39
CA LEU A 351 6.17 26.31 -9.99
C LEU A 351 6.08 26.60 -8.49
N LYS A 352 5.37 27.68 -8.12
CA LYS A 352 5.02 27.95 -6.72
C LYS A 352 3.79 27.15 -6.34
N LEU A 353 3.88 26.35 -5.29
CA LEU A 353 2.74 25.63 -4.72
C LEU A 353 2.38 26.25 -3.37
N ASN A 354 1.30 27.03 -3.36
CA ASN A 354 0.69 27.64 -2.18
C ASN A 354 -0.74 27.08 -1.96
N PRO A 355 -1.45 27.45 -0.89
CA PRO A 355 -2.81 26.97 -0.63
C PRO A 355 -3.78 27.11 -1.82
N ASP A 356 -3.75 28.22 -2.55
CA ASP A 356 -4.62 28.43 -3.73
C ASP A 356 -4.33 27.43 -4.86
N SER A 357 -3.05 27.21 -5.16
CA SER A 357 -2.64 26.24 -6.18
C SER A 357 -2.94 24.80 -5.78
N TYR A 358 -2.78 24.45 -4.50
CA TYR A 358 -3.16 23.12 -4.02
C TYR A 358 -4.66 22.94 -4.11
N LYS A 359 -5.45 23.96 -3.73
CA LYS A 359 -6.91 23.92 -3.86
C LYS A 359 -7.35 23.65 -5.30
N LEU A 360 -6.70 24.24 -6.29
CA LEU A 360 -6.96 23.94 -7.71
C LEU A 360 -6.64 22.48 -8.08
N ILE A 361 -5.61 21.87 -7.49
CA ILE A 361 -5.28 20.45 -7.68
C ILE A 361 -6.34 19.56 -7.02
N GLU A 362 -6.78 19.90 -5.80
CA GLU A 362 -7.87 19.20 -5.12
C GLU A 362 -9.17 19.26 -5.92
N ASP A 363 -9.53 20.44 -6.45
CA ASP A 363 -10.73 20.62 -7.24
C ASP A 363 -10.72 19.78 -8.52
N ILE A 364 -9.56 19.57 -9.17
CA ILE A 364 -9.44 18.65 -10.31
C ILE A 364 -9.85 17.22 -9.90
N LEU A 365 -9.42 16.75 -8.73
CA LEU A 365 -9.74 15.41 -8.26
C LEU A 365 -11.20 15.30 -7.79
N ILE A 366 -11.68 16.29 -7.04
CA ILE A 366 -13.05 16.31 -6.51
C ILE A 366 -14.10 16.41 -7.63
N ASP A 367 -13.88 17.28 -8.62
CA ASP A 367 -14.81 17.43 -9.76
C ASP A 367 -14.94 16.12 -10.56
N ASN A 368 -13.94 15.23 -10.49
CA ASN A 368 -13.92 13.92 -11.16
C ASN A 368 -14.14 12.75 -10.20
N LEU A 369 -14.39 12.98 -8.91
CA LEU A 369 -14.47 11.92 -7.91
C LEU A 369 -15.54 10.85 -8.24
N PRO A 370 -16.76 11.22 -8.70
CA PRO A 370 -17.76 10.21 -9.08
C PRO A 370 -17.28 9.27 -10.20
N SER A 371 -16.62 9.80 -11.24
CA SER A 371 -16.11 8.98 -12.34
C SER A 371 -14.88 8.16 -11.94
N ILE A 372 -14.04 8.67 -11.03
CA ILE A 372 -12.94 7.91 -10.43
C ILE A 372 -13.49 6.69 -9.68
N ILE A 373 -14.51 6.89 -8.82
CA ILE A 373 -15.13 5.79 -8.06
C ILE A 373 -15.71 4.74 -9.01
N ASP A 374 -16.49 5.17 -10.01
CA ASP A 374 -17.07 4.27 -11.01
C ASP A 374 -15.99 3.46 -11.76
N PHE A 375 -14.89 4.10 -12.11
CA PHE A 375 -13.80 3.44 -12.81
C PHE A 375 -13.09 2.40 -11.93
N VAL A 376 -12.75 2.75 -10.68
CA VAL A 376 -12.13 1.80 -9.73
C VAL A 376 -13.03 0.58 -9.52
N MET A 377 -14.34 0.81 -9.29
CA MET A 377 -15.33 -0.26 -9.16
C MET A 377 -15.43 -1.16 -10.40
N SER A 378 -15.23 -0.60 -11.60
CA SER A 378 -15.27 -1.38 -12.84
C SER A 378 -14.02 -2.23 -13.07
N LYS A 379 -12.88 -1.84 -12.47
CA LYS A 379 -11.59 -2.51 -12.64
C LYS A 379 -11.35 -3.62 -11.63
N ILE A 380 -11.84 -3.46 -10.41
CA ILE A 380 -11.78 -4.50 -9.38
C ILE A 380 -12.90 -5.52 -9.66
N PRO A 381 -12.61 -6.85 -9.69
CA PRO A 381 -13.63 -7.85 -9.90
C PRO A 381 -14.74 -7.79 -8.84
N SER A 382 -16.00 -7.84 -9.30
CA SER A 382 -17.15 -7.75 -8.41
C SER A 382 -17.25 -8.87 -7.38
N SER A 383 -16.59 -10.02 -7.61
CA SER A 383 -16.50 -11.10 -6.63
C SER A 383 -15.77 -10.68 -5.35
N LEU A 384 -14.80 -9.76 -5.47
CA LEU A 384 -14.01 -9.25 -4.34
C LEU A 384 -14.74 -8.13 -3.58
N HIS A 385 -15.86 -7.62 -4.10
CA HIS A 385 -16.55 -6.48 -3.50
C HIS A 385 -17.30 -6.87 -2.23
N TYR A 386 -16.92 -6.27 -1.11
CA TYR A 386 -17.71 -6.26 0.11
C TYR A 386 -18.84 -5.23 -0.02
N ASN A 387 -20.10 -5.67 0.09
CA ASN A 387 -21.26 -4.83 -0.16
C ASN A 387 -22.06 -4.47 1.11
N ALA A 388 -22.83 -3.38 1.01
CA ALA A 388 -23.59 -2.82 2.12
C ALA A 388 -24.71 -3.74 2.63
N SER A 389 -25.35 -4.53 1.76
CA SER A 389 -26.39 -5.48 2.18
C SER A 389 -25.82 -6.55 3.10
N LYS A 390 -24.66 -7.11 2.74
CA LYS A 390 -23.94 -8.08 3.56
C LYS A 390 -23.51 -7.47 4.89
N PHE A 391 -22.99 -6.24 4.88
CA PHE A 391 -22.68 -5.51 6.11
C PHE A 391 -23.90 -5.44 7.04
N LYS A 392 -25.03 -4.89 6.55
CA LYS A 392 -26.25 -4.71 7.36
C LYS A 392 -26.82 -6.00 7.93
N GLU A 393 -26.81 -7.08 7.15
CA GLU A 393 -27.43 -8.33 7.58
C GLU A 393 -26.55 -9.13 8.54
N VAL A 394 -25.25 -9.19 8.27
CA VAL A 394 -24.32 -10.11 8.93
C VAL A 394 -23.63 -9.45 10.12
N VAL A 395 -23.11 -8.23 9.94
CA VAL A 395 -22.19 -7.59 10.90
C VAL A 395 -22.84 -7.37 12.27
N PRO A 396 -24.09 -6.88 12.40
CA PRO A 396 -24.71 -6.71 13.71
C PRO A 396 -24.88 -8.03 14.50
N LYS A 397 -25.18 -9.13 13.80
CA LYS A 397 -25.33 -10.46 14.42
C LYS A 397 -23.99 -10.96 14.99
N LEU A 398 -22.90 -10.75 14.25
CA LEU A 398 -21.55 -11.11 14.67
C LEU A 398 -21.02 -10.20 15.77
N SER A 399 -21.26 -8.90 15.67
CA SER A 399 -20.93 -7.92 16.70
C SER A 399 -21.57 -8.27 18.05
N LYS A 400 -22.82 -8.76 18.03
CA LYS A 400 -23.50 -9.27 19.23
C LYS A 400 -22.83 -10.54 19.81
N LYS A 401 -22.17 -11.37 19.00
CA LYS A 401 -21.35 -12.47 19.56
C LYS A 401 -20.15 -11.92 20.32
N ILE A 402 -19.46 -10.93 19.75
CA ILE A 402 -18.32 -10.26 20.40
C ILE A 402 -18.74 -9.62 21.73
N SER A 403 -19.88 -8.94 21.77
CA SER A 403 -20.39 -8.33 23.01
C SER A 403 -20.71 -9.36 24.12
N ASN A 404 -20.85 -10.63 23.76
CA ASN A 404 -21.03 -11.76 24.67
C ASN A 404 -19.73 -12.57 24.85
N PHE A 405 -18.58 -12.01 24.49
CA PHE A 405 -17.25 -12.65 24.56
C PHE A 405 -17.13 -13.95 23.75
N ILE A 406 -17.91 -14.07 22.66
CA ILE A 406 -17.90 -15.21 21.76
C ILE A 406 -17.23 -14.81 20.44
N PRO A 407 -16.21 -15.56 19.95
CA PRO A 407 -15.60 -15.30 18.65
C PRO A 407 -16.63 -15.37 17.51
N PRO A 408 -16.64 -14.40 16.57
CA PRO A 408 -17.60 -14.36 15.47
C PRO A 408 -17.22 -15.25 14.26
N ASN A 409 -16.62 -16.42 14.45
CA ASN A 409 -16.13 -17.26 13.35
C ASN A 409 -17.21 -17.91 12.48
N GLU A 410 -18.44 -18.00 12.97
CA GLU A 410 -19.53 -18.73 12.31
C GLU A 410 -20.87 -18.03 12.46
N LEU A 411 -21.77 -18.26 11.50
CA LEU A 411 -23.16 -17.86 11.54
C LEU A 411 -23.99 -18.99 10.94
N ASN A 412 -25.05 -19.43 11.63
CA ASN A 412 -25.88 -20.56 11.20
C ASN A 412 -25.05 -21.82 10.84
N ASN A 413 -24.08 -22.18 11.71
CA ASN A 413 -23.16 -23.31 11.53
C ASN A 413 -22.24 -23.24 10.29
N SER A 414 -22.19 -22.10 9.58
CA SER A 414 -21.30 -21.90 8.44
C SER A 414 -20.17 -20.93 8.80
N PRO A 415 -18.94 -21.13 8.30
CA PRO A 415 -17.85 -20.21 8.57
C PRO A 415 -18.13 -18.85 7.90
N VAL A 416 -17.86 -17.77 8.64
CA VAL A 416 -18.03 -16.40 8.15
C VAL A 416 -16.77 -15.95 7.42
N ASP A 417 -16.89 -15.21 6.32
CA ASP A 417 -15.76 -14.61 5.62
C ASP A 417 -14.97 -13.62 6.49
N SER A 418 -13.69 -13.50 6.19
CA SER A 418 -12.75 -12.69 6.97
C SER A 418 -13.17 -11.22 7.03
N ILE A 419 -13.72 -10.66 5.95
CA ILE A 419 -14.09 -9.25 5.89
C ILE A 419 -15.30 -8.94 6.78
N SER A 420 -16.33 -9.79 6.81
CA SER A 420 -17.42 -9.67 7.79
C SER A 420 -16.95 -9.81 9.24
N ILE A 421 -15.98 -10.68 9.52
CA ILE A 421 -15.38 -10.80 10.85
C ILE A 421 -14.69 -9.49 11.27
N LEU A 422 -13.87 -8.89 10.41
CA LEU A 422 -13.20 -7.62 10.68
C LEU A 422 -14.19 -6.47 10.93
N ASN A 423 -15.20 -6.35 10.06
CA ASN A 423 -16.25 -5.33 10.21
C ASN A 423 -17.03 -5.51 11.51
N SER A 424 -17.27 -6.75 11.95
CA SER A 424 -17.91 -7.03 13.24
C SER A 424 -17.07 -6.61 14.44
N GLY A 425 -15.74 -6.71 14.34
CA GLY A 425 -14.82 -6.21 15.36
C GLY A 425 -14.93 -4.69 15.54
N TRP A 426 -14.87 -3.94 14.43
CA TRP A 426 -15.06 -2.49 14.46
C TRP A 426 -16.46 -2.09 14.93
N HIS A 427 -17.49 -2.77 14.44
CA HIS A 427 -18.86 -2.53 14.88
C HIS A 427 -19.02 -2.77 16.38
N ALA A 428 -18.45 -3.85 16.94
CA ALA A 428 -18.50 -4.13 18.38
C ALA A 428 -17.74 -3.08 19.19
N TYR A 429 -16.57 -2.65 18.70
CA TYR A 429 -15.76 -1.62 19.34
C TYR A 429 -16.50 -0.29 19.44
N LEU A 430 -17.27 0.07 18.40
CA LEU A 430 -18.05 1.30 18.39
C LEU A 430 -19.34 1.11 19.20
N VAL A 431 -20.20 0.16 18.81
CA VAL A 431 -21.59 0.06 19.29
C VAL A 431 -21.72 -0.59 20.68
N HIS A 432 -20.83 -1.52 21.03
CA HIS A 432 -20.94 -2.31 22.28
C HIS A 432 -19.86 -1.97 23.30
N LYS A 433 -19.14 -0.85 23.13
CA LYS A 433 -18.09 -0.43 24.05
C LYS A 433 -18.55 -0.46 25.51
N ASP A 434 -19.65 0.23 25.82
CA ASP A 434 -20.17 0.33 27.19
C ASP A 434 -20.58 -1.03 27.77
N THR A 435 -21.14 -1.91 26.93
CA THR A 435 -21.51 -3.28 27.35
C THR A 435 -20.27 -4.11 27.69
N LEU A 436 -19.21 -4.00 26.88
CA LEU A 436 -17.94 -4.67 27.14
C LEU A 436 -17.24 -4.09 28.37
N SER A 437 -17.22 -2.77 28.54
CA SER A 437 -16.65 -2.09 29.70
C SER A 437 -17.26 -2.58 31.02
N ALA A 438 -18.59 -2.78 31.06
CA ALA A 438 -19.30 -3.19 32.28
C ALA A 438 -18.89 -4.57 32.80
N HIS A 439 -18.25 -5.41 31.97
CA HIS A 439 -17.78 -6.74 32.33
C HIS A 439 -16.27 -6.78 32.66
N LEU A 440 -15.57 -5.66 32.51
CA LEU A 440 -14.15 -5.53 32.81
C LEU A 440 -13.96 -4.78 34.13
N SER A 441 -12.93 -5.16 34.88
CA SER A 441 -12.61 -4.50 36.15
C SER A 441 -12.26 -3.02 35.92
N GLU A 442 -12.60 -2.13 36.86
CA GLU A 442 -12.41 -0.67 36.71
C GLU A 442 -10.98 -0.26 36.32
N ASN A 443 -9.97 -1.04 36.74
CA ASN A 443 -8.55 -0.77 36.45
C ASN A 443 -8.12 -1.16 35.01
N GLU A 444 -8.99 -1.81 34.23
CA GLU A 444 -8.64 -2.39 32.93
C GLU A 444 -9.46 -1.81 31.76
N GLN A 445 -10.45 -0.95 32.01
CA GLN A 445 -11.59 -0.76 31.10
C GLN A 445 -11.23 -0.31 29.66
N ASP A 446 -10.46 0.75 29.44
CA ASP A 446 -10.28 1.26 28.07
C ASP A 446 -9.18 0.55 27.25
N TYR A 447 -8.07 0.16 27.90
CA TYR A 447 -6.98 -0.56 27.20
C TYR A 447 -7.36 -2.02 26.91
N ASN A 448 -8.21 -2.63 27.74
CA ASN A 448 -8.56 -4.05 27.65
C ASN A 448 -9.68 -4.31 26.63
N ILE A 449 -10.60 -3.38 26.35
CA ILE A 449 -11.70 -3.65 25.38
C ILE A 449 -11.17 -3.92 23.97
N ARG A 450 -10.27 -3.05 23.47
CA ARG A 450 -9.68 -3.24 22.14
C ARG A 450 -8.91 -4.54 22.06
N GLU A 451 -8.15 -4.87 23.11
CA GLU A 451 -7.40 -6.12 23.20
C GLU A 451 -8.32 -7.35 23.21
N VAL A 452 -9.40 -7.33 24.00
CA VAL A 452 -10.43 -8.38 24.04
C VAL A 452 -11.03 -8.58 22.66
N ILE A 453 -11.46 -7.50 21.99
CA ILE A 453 -12.04 -7.59 20.66
C ILE A 453 -11.01 -8.14 19.67
N ASN A 454 -9.77 -7.63 19.68
CA ASN A 454 -8.68 -8.15 18.84
C ASN A 454 -8.47 -9.65 19.06
N ASN A 455 -8.46 -10.14 20.30
CA ASN A 455 -8.29 -11.55 20.61
C ASN A 455 -9.46 -12.41 20.11
N LEU A 456 -10.70 -11.93 20.23
CA LEU A 456 -11.89 -12.61 19.70
C LEU A 456 -11.89 -12.64 18.17
N VAL A 457 -11.53 -11.53 17.52
CA VAL A 457 -11.43 -11.41 16.06
C VAL A 457 -10.30 -12.27 15.52
N LYS A 458 -9.11 -12.28 16.13
CA LYS A 458 -7.98 -13.17 15.78
C LYS A 458 -8.39 -14.63 15.82
N LYS A 459 -8.96 -15.06 16.95
CA LYS A 459 -9.49 -16.43 17.10
C LYS A 459 -10.53 -16.74 16.03
N ALA A 460 -11.38 -15.76 15.71
CA ALA A 460 -12.41 -15.95 14.71
C ALA A 460 -11.87 -16.12 13.30
N LEU A 461 -10.92 -15.27 12.88
CA LEU A 461 -10.24 -15.35 11.58
C LEU A 461 -9.57 -16.71 11.39
N THR A 462 -8.77 -17.14 12.37
CA THR A 462 -8.08 -18.43 12.32
C THR A 462 -9.06 -19.61 12.27
N SER A 463 -10.09 -19.59 13.12
CA SER A 463 -11.08 -20.69 13.19
C SER A 463 -11.93 -20.78 11.92
N ALA A 464 -12.38 -19.63 11.40
CA ALA A 464 -13.17 -19.58 10.16
C ALA A 464 -12.33 -20.01 8.95
N HIS A 465 -11.06 -19.60 8.89
CA HIS A 465 -10.14 -20.02 7.83
C HIS A 465 -9.89 -21.54 7.84
N ILE A 466 -9.68 -22.15 9.02
CA ILE A 466 -9.54 -23.61 9.16
C ILE A 466 -10.84 -24.31 8.73
N HIS A 467 -12.00 -23.85 9.19
CA HIS A 467 -13.28 -24.45 8.85
C HIS A 467 -13.56 -24.39 7.33
N ARG A 468 -13.29 -23.26 6.66
CA ARG A 468 -13.38 -23.16 5.20
C ARG A 468 -12.50 -24.21 4.51
N ARG A 469 -11.25 -24.36 4.93
CA ARG A 469 -10.32 -25.35 4.36
C ARG A 469 -10.82 -26.78 4.51
N TRP A 470 -11.38 -27.15 5.66
CA TRP A 470 -11.97 -28.48 5.85
C TRP A 470 -13.17 -28.72 4.94
N ASN A 471 -14.02 -27.70 4.75
CA ASN A 471 -15.16 -27.81 3.84
C ASN A 471 -14.72 -28.00 2.38
N HIS A 472 -13.66 -27.32 1.94
CA HIS A 472 -13.11 -27.53 0.59
C HIS A 472 -12.55 -28.94 0.39
N VAL A 473 -11.79 -29.46 1.36
CA VAL A 473 -11.22 -30.83 1.27
C VAL A 473 -12.31 -31.90 1.19
N ASN A 474 -13.42 -31.73 1.91
CA ASN A 474 -14.51 -32.71 1.91
C ASN A 474 -15.34 -32.75 0.61
N PHE A 475 -15.34 -31.69 -0.20
CA PHE A 475 -16.00 -31.69 -1.52
C PHE A 475 -15.25 -32.54 -2.55
N ASP A 476 -13.92 -32.57 -2.52
CA ASP A 476 -13.11 -33.36 -3.47
C ASP A 476 -13.23 -34.88 -3.25
N PHE A 477 -13.47 -35.35 -2.02
CA PHE A 477 -13.66 -36.78 -1.73
C PHE A 477 -15.06 -37.32 -2.09
N SER A 478 -15.98 -36.46 -2.53
CA SER A 478 -17.35 -36.87 -2.88
C SER A 478 -17.59 -37.06 -4.38
N ASN A 479 -16.56 -36.84 -5.21
CA ASN A 479 -16.59 -37.00 -6.67
C ASN A 479 -15.71 -38.15 -7.19
N ASP A 480 -15.20 -39.01 -6.30
CA ASP A 480 -14.49 -40.26 -6.64
C ASP A 480 -15.36 -41.50 -6.41
#